data_AF-A0A4S8LWV7-F1
#
_entry.id   AF-A0A4S8LWV7-F1
#
_cell.length_a   1.000
_cell.length_b   1.000
_cell.length_c   1.000
_cell.angle_alpha   90.00
_cell.angle_beta   90.00
_cell.angle_gamma   90.00
#
_symmetry.space_group_name_H-M   'P 1'
#
loop_
_entity.id
_entity.type
_entity.pdbx_description
1 polymer ?
#
loop_
_entity_poly.entity_id
_entity_poly.type
_entity_poly.pdbx_seq_one_letter_code
_entity_poly.pdbx_strand_id
1 'polypeptide(L)'
;MIDQEITYVSYLVQFDDLSDEGELQNNQKNMNQAPKRTGFPYGRMLDHVWSQLKRTATPGACDKFAKSAVEFFIIGQLQKRNNRKLDRMPTIEEFIPMRRATIGCGMVEANERDNRQKNEDTRCRYEEDMVKCVKGWGCVKDRGITKIQARNGIKNENNT
;
A
#
# COMPACT_ATOMS: atom_id res chain seq x y z
N MET A 1 -3.68 -8.71 -1.75
CA MET A 1 -3.46 -7.25 -1.95
C MET A 1 -4.70 -6.59 -2.53
N ILE A 2 -5.32 -7.17 -3.55
CA ILE A 2 -6.60 -6.70 -4.15
C ILE A 2 -7.71 -6.50 -3.10
N ASP A 3 -7.89 -7.44 -2.16
CA ASP A 3 -8.95 -7.32 -1.12
C ASP A 3 -8.76 -6.12 -0.18
N GLN A 4 -7.52 -5.70 0.06
CA GLN A 4 -7.20 -4.57 0.93
C GLN A 4 -7.56 -3.24 0.25
N GLU A 5 -7.28 -3.13 -1.05
CA GLU A 5 -7.62 -1.95 -1.86
C GLU A 5 -9.14 -1.80 -1.99
N ILE A 6 -9.85 -2.90 -2.28
CA ILE A 6 -11.33 -2.88 -2.38
C ILE A 6 -11.97 -2.46 -1.06
N THR A 7 -11.50 -3.01 0.07
CA THR A 7 -12.01 -2.65 1.39
C THR A 7 -11.75 -1.17 1.71
N TYR A 8 -10.58 -0.67 1.33
CA TYR A 8 -10.22 0.73 1.55
C TYR A 8 -11.04 1.70 0.67
N VAL A 9 -11.21 1.41 -0.61
CA VAL A 9 -12.06 2.22 -1.50
C VAL A 9 -13.52 2.20 -1.02
N SER A 10 -14.02 1.04 -0.59
CA SER A 10 -15.36 0.93 0.00
C SER A 10 -15.50 1.79 1.26
N TYR A 11 -14.45 1.85 2.09
CA TYR A 11 -14.43 2.76 3.23
C TYR A 11 -14.53 4.24 2.82
N LEU A 12 -13.79 4.66 1.80
CA LEU A 12 -13.82 6.05 1.33
C LEU A 12 -15.19 6.45 0.80
N VAL A 13 -15.82 5.60 -0.02
CA VAL A 13 -17.15 5.86 -0.58
C VAL A 13 -18.17 6.00 0.53
N GLN A 14 -18.23 5.02 1.44
CA GLN A 14 -19.23 5.06 2.51
C GLN A 14 -18.99 6.20 3.50
N PHE A 15 -17.72 6.59 3.72
CA PHE A 15 -17.41 7.76 4.54
C PHE A 15 -17.85 9.07 3.86
N ASP A 16 -17.68 9.20 2.54
CA ASP A 16 -18.16 10.35 1.78
C ASP A 16 -19.69 10.43 1.85
N ASP A 17 -20.40 9.32 1.61
CA ASP A 17 -21.87 9.23 1.71
C ASP A 17 -22.37 9.65 3.10
N LEU A 18 -21.75 9.15 4.18
CA LEU A 18 -22.12 9.58 5.53
C LEU A 18 -21.85 11.06 5.80
N SER A 19 -20.76 11.57 5.25
CA SER A 19 -20.40 12.98 5.42
C SER A 19 -21.33 13.90 4.63
N ASP A 20 -21.93 13.38 3.56
CA ASP A 20 -22.77 14.11 2.62
C ASP A 20 -24.26 13.98 2.95
N GLU A 21 -24.73 12.78 3.26
CA GLU A 21 -26.15 12.45 3.44
C GLU A 21 -26.50 12.01 4.87
N GLY A 22 -25.48 11.74 5.70
CA GLY A 22 -25.65 11.11 7.00
C GLY A 22 -25.68 12.05 8.22
N GLU A 23 -25.86 11.44 9.40
CA GLU A 23 -25.96 12.09 10.72
C GLU A 23 -24.76 12.99 11.08
N LEU A 24 -23.63 12.84 10.38
CA LEU A 24 -22.41 13.62 10.60
C LEU A 24 -22.57 15.09 10.20
N GLN A 25 -23.50 15.43 9.29
CA GLN A 25 -23.80 16.83 8.95
C GLN A 25 -24.25 17.64 10.16
N ASN A 26 -25.08 17.06 11.03
CA ASN A 26 -25.72 17.78 12.13
C ASN A 26 -24.89 17.80 13.42
N ASN A 27 -23.92 16.88 13.59
CA ASN A 27 -23.17 16.73 14.85
C ASN A 27 -21.68 17.08 14.72
N GLN A 28 -21.34 18.38 14.80
CA GLN A 28 -19.96 18.88 14.66
C GLN A 28 -19.02 18.40 15.79
N LYS A 29 -19.56 18.19 17.00
CA LYS A 29 -18.77 17.74 18.16
C LYS A 29 -18.16 16.34 17.98
N ASN A 30 -18.78 15.48 17.17
CA ASN A 30 -18.39 14.08 17.07
C ASN A 30 -17.32 13.80 15.99
N MET A 31 -16.99 14.76 15.13
CA MET A 31 -15.88 14.59 14.16
C MET A 31 -14.50 14.85 14.77
N ASN A 32 -14.41 15.72 15.78
CA ASN A 32 -13.13 16.08 16.41
C ASN A 32 -12.69 15.07 17.48
N GLN A 33 -13.60 14.23 17.94
CA GLN A 33 -13.29 13.14 18.85
C GLN A 33 -13.23 11.87 18.00
N ALA A 34 -12.07 11.21 17.96
CA ALA A 34 -11.99 9.85 17.43
C ALA A 34 -13.14 9.05 18.07
N PRO A 35 -14.08 8.48 17.28
CA PRO A 35 -15.23 7.79 17.84
C PRO A 35 -14.72 6.79 18.87
N LYS A 36 -15.23 6.85 20.11
CA LYS A 36 -14.95 5.79 21.09
C LYS A 36 -15.26 4.47 20.37
N ARG A 37 -14.24 3.63 20.20
CA ARG A 37 -14.18 2.48 19.29
C ARG A 37 -15.38 1.52 19.31
N THR A 38 -16.21 1.60 20.34
CA THR A 38 -17.30 0.68 20.63
C THR A 38 -18.63 1.21 20.10
N GLY A 39 -18.82 1.28 18.77
CA GLY A 39 -20.16 1.50 18.22
C GLY A 39 -20.25 1.97 16.78
N PHE A 40 -19.26 2.73 16.30
CA PHE A 40 -19.30 3.28 14.94
C PHE A 40 -18.81 2.26 13.90
N PRO A 41 -19.68 1.75 12.99
CA PRO A 41 -19.30 0.69 12.05
C PRO A 41 -18.08 1.04 11.20
N TYR A 42 -17.99 2.30 10.76
CA TYR A 42 -16.88 2.81 9.95
C TYR A 42 -15.58 2.94 10.74
N GLY A 43 -15.66 3.20 12.04
CA GLY A 43 -14.51 3.16 12.93
C GLY A 43 -13.90 1.75 12.96
N ARG A 44 -14.73 0.70 12.97
CA ARG A 44 -14.26 -0.68 12.89
C ARG A 44 -13.67 -1.01 11.52
N MET A 45 -14.26 -0.52 10.43
CA MET A 45 -13.73 -0.72 9.08
C MET A 45 -12.37 -0.03 8.91
N LEU A 46 -12.21 1.19 9.40
CA LEU A 46 -10.91 1.89 9.42
C LEU A 46 -9.89 1.15 10.28
N ASP A 47 -10.26 0.70 11.49
CA ASP A 47 -9.39 -0.10 12.34
C ASP A 47 -8.97 -1.40 11.63
N HIS A 48 -9.88 -2.04 10.89
CA HIS A 48 -9.57 -3.22 10.08
C HIS A 48 -8.56 -2.89 8.97
N VAL A 49 -8.83 -1.88 8.14
CA VAL A 49 -7.92 -1.44 7.07
C VAL A 49 -6.54 -1.08 7.65
N TRP A 50 -6.50 -0.33 8.74
CA TRP A 50 -5.27 0.06 9.42
C TRP A 50 -4.51 -1.15 9.97
N SER A 51 -5.22 -2.15 10.52
CA SER A 51 -4.60 -3.39 10.99
C SER A 51 -3.95 -4.19 9.85
N GLN A 52 -4.60 -4.23 8.68
CA GLN A 52 -4.05 -4.89 7.49
C GLN A 52 -2.84 -4.12 6.96
N LEU A 53 -2.94 -2.79 6.92
CA LEU A 53 -1.84 -1.94 6.47
C LEU A 53 -0.58 -2.14 7.31
N LYS A 54 -0.68 -2.16 8.64
CA LYS A 54 0.45 -2.42 9.53
C LYS A 54 1.08 -3.80 9.36
N ARG A 55 0.34 -4.77 8.79
CA ARG A 55 0.87 -6.13 8.54
C ARG A 55 1.65 -6.21 7.23
N THR A 56 1.34 -5.37 6.24
CA THR A 56 1.86 -5.49 4.87
C THR A 56 2.80 -4.36 4.47
N ALA A 57 2.61 -3.15 5.03
CA ALA A 57 3.38 -1.96 4.71
C ALA A 57 4.57 -1.76 5.66
N THR A 58 5.58 -0.98 5.24
CA THR A 58 6.65 -0.56 6.16
C THR A 58 6.13 0.41 7.23
N PRO A 59 6.86 0.59 8.35
CA PRO A 59 6.54 1.63 9.32
C PRO A 59 6.43 3.03 8.69
N GLY A 60 7.36 3.38 7.78
CA GLY A 60 7.34 4.67 7.10
C GLY A 60 6.14 4.88 6.18
N ALA A 61 5.64 3.82 5.55
CA ALA A 61 4.41 3.86 4.77
C ALA A 61 3.18 4.02 5.67
N CYS A 62 3.14 3.34 6.81
CA CYS A 62 2.09 3.52 7.81
C CYS A 62 2.05 4.96 8.33
N ASP A 63 3.20 5.55 8.66
CA ASP A 63 3.29 6.94 9.13
C ASP A 63 2.80 7.93 8.07
N LYS A 64 3.22 7.74 6.80
CA LYS A 64 2.74 8.56 5.68
C LYS A 64 1.24 8.42 5.49
N PHE A 65 0.70 7.19 5.55
CA PHE A 65 -0.74 6.96 5.46
C PHE A 65 -1.49 7.65 6.58
N ALA A 66 -1.07 7.48 7.85
CA ALA A 66 -1.71 8.11 8.99
C ALA A 66 -1.69 9.64 8.88
N LYS A 67 -0.55 10.20 8.49
CA LYS A 67 -0.39 11.63 8.24
C LYS A 67 -1.31 12.11 7.12
N SER A 68 -1.34 11.42 5.99
CA SER A 68 -2.23 11.75 4.86
C SER A 68 -3.71 11.62 5.21
N ALA A 69 -4.09 10.61 6.00
CA ALA A 69 -5.46 10.42 6.44
C ALA A 69 -5.92 11.58 7.34
N VAL A 70 -5.11 11.97 8.32
CA VAL A 70 -5.47 13.04 9.26
C VAL A 70 -5.35 14.42 8.61
N GLU A 71 -4.19 14.74 8.04
CA GLU A 71 -3.89 16.10 7.59
C GLU A 71 -4.56 16.44 6.25
N PHE A 72 -4.70 15.48 5.34
CA PHE A 72 -5.31 15.77 4.04
C PHE A 72 -6.78 15.38 4.05
N PHE A 73 -7.11 14.11 4.29
CA PHE A 73 -8.48 13.63 4.12
C PHE A 73 -9.45 14.24 5.14
N ILE A 74 -9.15 14.18 6.45
CA ILE A 74 -10.05 14.73 7.47
C ILE A 74 -10.18 16.25 7.35
N ILE A 75 -9.07 16.98 7.17
CA ILE A 75 -9.12 18.45 7.00
C ILE A 75 -9.92 18.83 5.74
N GLY A 76 -9.71 18.14 4.63
CA GLY A 76 -10.48 18.35 3.40
C GLY A 76 -11.98 18.15 3.60
N GLN A 77 -12.37 17.11 4.34
CA GLN A 77 -13.79 16.86 4.64
C GLN A 77 -14.39 17.89 5.59
N LEU A 78 -13.62 18.39 6.56
CA LEU A 78 -14.04 19.50 7.42
C LEU A 78 -14.22 20.80 6.62
N GLN A 79 -13.33 21.07 5.65
CA GLN A 79 -13.45 22.23 4.76
C GLN A 79 -14.68 22.12 3.85
N LYS A 80 -14.91 20.96 3.22
CA LYS A 80 -16.12 20.67 2.42
C LYS A 80 -17.39 20.92 3.23
N ARG A 81 -17.42 20.44 4.47
CA ARG A 81 -18.52 20.67 5.40
C ARG A 81 -18.71 22.15 5.75
N ASN A 82 -17.64 22.87 6.07
CA ASN A 82 -17.71 24.29 6.40
C ASN A 82 -18.25 25.12 5.23
N ASN A 83 -17.81 24.83 4.01
CA ASN A 83 -18.32 25.48 2.81
C ASN A 83 -19.82 25.25 2.64
N ARG A 84 -20.32 24.02 2.86
CA ARG A 84 -21.77 23.73 2.85
C ARG A 84 -22.54 24.46 3.94
N LYS A 85 -21.99 24.50 5.16
CA LYS A 85 -22.62 25.19 6.30
C LYS A 85 -22.77 26.70 6.05
N LEU A 86 -21.81 27.29 5.34
CA LEU A 86 -21.81 28.71 4.98
C LEU A 86 -22.54 28.99 3.66
N ASP A 87 -23.11 27.97 3.02
CA ASP A 87 -23.67 28.02 1.66
C ASP A 87 -22.72 28.71 0.66
N ARG A 88 -21.42 28.43 0.79
CA ARG A 88 -20.35 29.03 0.00
C ARG A 88 -19.82 28.03 -1.01
N MET A 89 -19.81 28.44 -2.28
CA MET A 89 -19.01 27.75 -3.30
C MET A 89 -17.51 28.11 -3.14
N PRO A 90 -16.61 27.11 -3.04
CA PRO A 90 -15.18 27.37 -3.10
C PRO A 90 -14.77 27.88 -4.50
N THR A 91 -13.73 28.69 -4.57
CA THR A 91 -13.13 29.06 -5.86
C THR A 91 -12.43 27.86 -6.49
N ILE A 92 -12.02 27.94 -7.76
CA ILE A 92 -11.30 26.85 -8.43
C ILE A 92 -10.00 26.51 -7.70
N GLU A 93 -9.30 27.53 -7.23
CA GLU A 93 -8.04 27.45 -6.49
C GLU A 93 -8.21 26.78 -5.12
N GLU A 94 -9.37 26.94 -4.49
CA GLU A 94 -9.73 26.25 -3.24
C GLU A 94 -10.27 24.83 -3.51
N PHE A 95 -11.02 24.66 -4.59
CA PHE A 95 -11.69 23.42 -4.94
C PHE A 95 -10.72 22.31 -5.33
N ILE A 96 -9.70 22.61 -6.16
CA ILE A 96 -8.77 21.59 -6.65
C ILE A 96 -7.99 20.92 -5.48
N PRO A 97 -7.35 21.67 -4.56
CA PRO A 97 -6.69 21.07 -3.40
C PRO A 97 -7.67 20.34 -2.48
N MET A 98 -8.84 20.93 -2.21
CA MET A 98 -9.88 20.31 -1.38
C MET A 98 -10.36 18.99 -1.99
N ARG A 99 -10.54 18.91 -3.31
CA ARG A 99 -11.00 17.69 -3.97
C ARG A 99 -9.93 16.60 -3.97
N ARG A 100 -8.66 16.96 -4.19
CA ARG A 100 -7.53 16.02 -4.05
C ARG A 100 -7.43 15.44 -2.65
N ALA A 101 -7.64 16.28 -1.64
CA ALA A 101 -7.66 15.88 -0.24
C ALA A 101 -8.84 14.94 0.07
N THR A 102 -10.06 15.28 -0.36
CA THR A 102 -11.30 14.52 -0.08
C THR A 102 -11.42 13.21 -0.87
N ILE A 103 -10.74 13.05 -2.01
CA ILE A 103 -10.70 11.77 -2.75
C ILE A 103 -9.76 10.75 -2.06
N GLY A 104 -8.90 11.19 -1.14
CA GLY A 104 -7.96 10.29 -0.45
C GLY A 104 -6.76 9.88 -1.31
N CYS A 105 -6.44 10.63 -2.38
CA CYS A 105 -5.31 10.35 -3.27
C CYS A 105 -3.99 10.20 -2.52
N GLY A 106 -3.72 11.06 -1.54
CA GLY A 106 -2.47 11.04 -0.78
C GLY A 106 -2.24 9.74 0.01
N MET A 107 -3.32 9.07 0.43
CA MET A 107 -3.23 7.80 1.16
C MET A 107 -2.92 6.62 0.22
N VAL A 108 -3.40 6.66 -1.02
CA VAL A 108 -3.07 5.64 -2.05
C VAL A 108 -1.60 5.79 -2.47
N GLU A 109 -1.15 7.02 -2.74
CA GLU A 109 0.24 7.30 -3.13
C GLU A 109 1.26 6.85 -2.07
N ALA A 110 0.91 6.97 -0.79
CA ALA A 110 1.77 6.53 0.32
C ALA A 110 2.06 5.02 0.26
N ASN A 111 1.06 4.22 -0.14
CA ASN A 111 1.21 2.76 -0.29
C ASN A 111 1.98 2.38 -1.54
N GLU A 112 1.69 3.02 -2.67
CA GLU A 112 2.35 2.70 -3.94
C GLU A 112 3.85 2.95 -3.90
N ARG A 113 4.29 4.04 -3.26
CA ARG A 113 5.73 4.35 -3.13
C ARG A 113 6.48 3.31 -2.30
N ASP A 114 5.87 2.77 -1.26
CA ASP A 114 6.49 1.71 -0.44
C ASP A 114 6.62 0.39 -1.23
N ASN A 115 5.58 0.04 -1.98
CA ASN A 115 5.61 -1.14 -2.84
C ASN A 115 6.66 -1.00 -3.95
N ARG A 116 6.83 0.20 -4.51
CA ARG A 116 7.91 0.46 -5.47
C ARG A 116 9.29 0.31 -4.84
N GLN A 117 9.52 0.88 -3.65
CA GLN A 117 10.79 0.77 -2.95
C GLN A 117 11.14 -0.69 -2.62
N LYS A 118 10.16 -1.48 -2.14
CA LYS A 118 10.37 -2.92 -1.88
C LYS A 118 10.76 -3.68 -3.14
N ASN A 119 10.14 -3.36 -4.28
CA ASN A 119 10.49 -4.00 -5.54
C ASN A 119 11.91 -3.63 -6.01
N GLU A 120 12.33 -2.38 -5.81
CA GLU A 120 13.69 -1.92 -6.12
C GLU A 120 14.73 -2.59 -5.20
N ASP A 121 14.49 -2.64 -3.88
CA ASP A 121 15.39 -3.29 -2.92
C ASP A 121 15.51 -4.80 -3.18
N THR A 122 14.40 -5.45 -3.54
CA THR A 122 14.40 -6.87 -3.91
C THR A 122 15.21 -7.10 -5.17
N ARG A 123 15.06 -6.22 -6.18
CA ARG A 123 15.85 -6.26 -7.40
C ARG A 123 17.34 -6.06 -7.12
N CYS A 124 17.72 -5.09 -6.28
CA CYS A 124 19.11 -4.88 -5.87
C CYS A 124 19.69 -6.12 -5.15
N ARG A 125 18.94 -6.78 -4.27
CA ARG A 125 19.40 -8.03 -3.64
C ARG A 125 19.60 -9.16 -4.65
N TYR A 126 18.69 -9.32 -5.62
CA TYR A 126 18.87 -10.31 -6.68
C TYR A 126 20.11 -10.02 -7.52
N GLU A 127 20.40 -8.76 -7.82
CA GLU A 127 21.61 -8.37 -8.55
C GLU A 127 22.88 -8.63 -7.71
N GLU A 128 22.87 -8.33 -6.41
CA GLU A 128 23.99 -8.66 -5.50
C GLU A 128 24.19 -10.17 -5.34
N ASP A 129 23.12 -10.94 -5.19
CA ASP A 129 23.18 -12.40 -5.03
C ASP A 129 23.56 -13.08 -6.35
N MET A 130 23.15 -12.54 -7.50
CA MET A 130 23.67 -12.97 -8.81
C MET A 130 25.16 -12.64 -8.94
N VAL A 131 25.61 -11.44 -8.54
CA VAL A 131 27.03 -11.07 -8.57
C VAL A 131 27.86 -11.95 -7.63
N LYS A 132 27.34 -12.28 -6.42
CA LYS A 132 27.98 -13.23 -5.50
C LYS A 132 27.98 -14.65 -6.06
N CYS A 133 26.92 -15.08 -6.73
CA CYS A 133 26.86 -16.37 -7.40
C CYS A 133 27.89 -16.44 -8.55
N VAL A 134 27.92 -15.45 -9.45
CA VAL A 134 28.89 -15.39 -10.55
C VAL A 134 30.33 -15.31 -10.04
N LYS A 135 30.60 -14.54 -8.98
CA LYS A 135 31.94 -14.48 -8.34
C LYS A 135 32.29 -15.78 -7.59
N GLY A 136 31.32 -16.47 -7.01
CA GLY A 136 31.49 -17.78 -6.38
C GLY A 136 31.83 -18.90 -7.37
N TRP A 137 31.39 -18.77 -8.63
CA TRP A 137 31.77 -19.68 -9.72
C TRP A 137 33.11 -19.31 -10.38
N GLY A 138 33.67 -18.15 -10.06
CA GLY A 138 34.95 -17.66 -10.57
C GLY A 138 36.20 -18.27 -9.92
N CYS A 139 36.05 -19.17 -8.94
CA CYS A 139 37.18 -19.82 -8.26
C CYS A 139 37.09 -21.36 -8.30
N VAL A 140 36.70 -21.91 -9.46
CA VAL A 140 36.99 -23.31 -9.84
C VAL A 140 37.70 -23.31 -11.20
N LYS A 141 38.80 -22.56 -11.27
CA LYS A 141 39.88 -22.85 -12.21
C LYS A 141 41.08 -23.25 -11.35
N ASP A 142 41.68 -24.39 -11.68
CA ASP A 142 42.94 -24.91 -11.12
C ASP A 142 42.87 -25.77 -9.85
N ARG A 143 41.88 -26.67 -9.74
CA ARG A 143 42.15 -27.98 -9.11
C ARG A 143 41.89 -29.09 -10.10
N GLY A 144 42.98 -29.78 -10.44
CA GLY A 144 43.11 -30.70 -11.56
C GLY A 144 41.95 -31.68 -11.71
N ILE A 145 41.30 -31.60 -12.86
CA ILE A 145 40.49 -32.67 -13.42
C ILE A 145 41.47 -33.78 -13.81
N THR A 146 41.67 -34.72 -12.90
CA THR A 146 42.17 -36.05 -13.25
C THR A 146 41.12 -36.68 -14.16
N LYS A 147 41.59 -37.18 -15.31
CA LYS A 147 40.81 -37.92 -16.31
C LYS A 147 39.99 -39.02 -15.64
N ILE A 148 38.69 -38.82 -15.49
CA ILE A 148 37.76 -39.95 -15.34
C ILE A 148 37.52 -40.48 -16.75
N GLN A 149 38.18 -41.59 -17.06
CA GLN A 149 37.82 -42.42 -18.20
C GLN A 149 36.38 -42.91 -18.00
N ALA A 150 35.44 -42.34 -18.74
CA ALA A 150 34.13 -42.93 -18.93
C ALA A 150 34.27 -44.18 -19.83
N ARG A 151 34.66 -45.30 -19.22
CA ARG A 151 34.20 -46.62 -19.65
C ARG A 151 32.73 -46.70 -19.23
N ASN A 152 31.82 -46.77 -20.19
CA ASN A 152 30.71 -47.72 -20.15
C ASN A 152 30.08 -47.80 -21.55
N GLY A 153 30.11 -49.03 -22.06
CA GLY A 153 29.71 -49.37 -23.41
C GLY A 153 28.20 -49.32 -23.58
N ILE A 154 27.80 -48.72 -24.69
CA ILE A 154 26.48 -48.91 -25.28
C ILE A 154 26.50 -50.31 -25.90
N LYS A 155 25.87 -51.28 -25.23
CA LYS A 155 25.51 -52.54 -25.87
C LYS A 155 24.27 -52.29 -26.73
N ASN A 156 24.45 -52.37 -28.04
CA ASN A 156 23.36 -52.60 -28.99
C ASN A 156 22.88 -54.03 -28.81
N GLU A 157 21.63 -54.21 -28.41
CA GLU A 157 20.90 -55.47 -28.58
C GLU A 157 19.75 -55.21 -29.56
N ASN A 158 20.03 -55.51 -30.83
CA ASN A 158 19.03 -55.86 -31.84
C ASN A 158 18.82 -57.38 -31.74
N ASN A 159 17.58 -57.83 -31.54
CA ASN A 159 16.99 -59.16 -31.77
C ASN A 159 15.67 -59.18 -30.96
N THR A 160 14.47 -59.48 -31.45
CA THR A 160 13.96 -60.14 -32.65
C THR A 160 12.50 -59.69 -32.82
#